data_AF-F8VW29-F1
#
_entry.id   AF-F8VW29-F1
#
_cell.length_a   1.000
_cell.length_b   1.000
_cell.length_c   1.000
_cell.angle_alpha   90.00
_cell.angle_beta   90.00
_cell.angle_gamma   90.00
#
_symmetry.space_group_name_H-M   'P 1'
#
loop_
_entity.id
_entity.type
_entity.pdbx_description
1 polymer ?
#
loop_
_entity_poly.entity_id
_entity_poly.type
_entity_poly.pdbx_seq_one_letter_code
_entity_poly.pdbx_strand_id
1 'polypeptide(L)'
;MIAFLVLAGGFSKFQAEFSLHCETNLDGSCSSSSPPLPVLGLGGLRISSDSSSDIESDLDRDPNSATDSDGSPLSNSQPSFPVEILPFLYLGCAKDSTNLDVLEEFGIKYILNVTPNLPNLFENAGEFKYKQIPISDHWSQNLSQFFPEAISFIDEARGKNCGVLVHCLAGISRSVTVTVAYLMQKLNLSMNDAYDIVKMKKSNISPNFNFMGQLLDFERTLGLSSPCDNRVPAQQLYFTTPSNQNVYQVDSLQST
;
A
#
# COMPACT_ATOMS: atom_id res chain seq x y z
N MET A 1 -0.84 12.92 -7.20
CA MET A 1 -1.78 13.97 -7.63
C MET A 1 -3.13 13.32 -7.87
N ILE A 2 -4.20 13.87 -7.30
CA ILE A 2 -5.58 13.40 -7.55
C ILE A 2 -5.99 13.95 -8.92
N ALA A 3 -6.28 13.07 -9.88
CA ALA A 3 -6.77 13.47 -11.19
C ALA A 3 -8.27 13.80 -11.07
N PHE A 4 -8.64 15.05 -11.30
CA PHE A 4 -10.02 15.43 -11.56
C PHE A 4 -10.32 15.14 -13.02
N LEU A 5 -11.16 14.15 -13.30
CA LEU A 5 -11.78 13.97 -14.60
C LEU A 5 -12.85 15.04 -14.77
N VAL A 6 -12.62 15.99 -15.67
CA VAL A 6 -13.60 17.01 -16.06
C VAL A 6 -14.30 16.54 -17.32
N LEU A 7 -15.65 16.55 -17.31
CA LEU A 7 -16.45 16.29 -18.52
C LEU A 7 -16.23 17.42 -19.53
N ALA A 8 -15.58 17.10 -20.65
CA ALA A 8 -15.37 18.06 -21.74
C ALA A 8 -16.73 18.51 -22.31
N GLY A 9 -17.09 19.77 -22.10
CA GLY A 9 -18.39 20.33 -22.50
C GLY A 9 -19.46 20.36 -21.40
N GLY A 10 -19.11 19.98 -20.16
CA GLY A 10 -19.98 20.08 -18.99
C GLY A 10 -21.06 18.99 -18.93
N PHE A 11 -21.75 18.92 -17.78
CA PHE A 11 -22.75 17.88 -17.51
C PHE A 11 -23.93 17.93 -18.50
N SER A 12 -24.40 19.11 -18.90
CA SER A 12 -25.54 19.23 -19.82
C SER A 12 -25.28 18.59 -21.20
N LYS A 13 -24.05 18.71 -21.72
CA LYS A 13 -23.68 18.05 -22.98
C LYS A 13 -23.58 16.54 -22.82
N PHE A 14 -22.95 16.10 -21.73
CA PHE A 14 -22.85 14.68 -21.40
C PHE A 14 -24.23 14.04 -21.19
N GLN A 15 -25.15 14.70 -20.49
CA GLN A 15 -26.51 14.25 -20.27
C GLN A 15 -27.31 14.13 -21.58
N ALA A 16 -27.10 15.05 -22.53
CA ALA A 16 -27.74 14.98 -23.85
C ALA A 16 -27.24 13.79 -24.68
N GLU A 17 -25.95 13.46 -24.59
CA GLU A 17 -25.33 12.37 -25.37
C GLU A 17 -25.43 11.00 -24.68
N PHE A 18 -25.48 10.95 -23.34
CA PHE A 18 -25.44 9.73 -22.53
C PHE A 18 -26.52 9.72 -21.45
N SER A 19 -27.77 9.98 -21.84
CA SER A 19 -28.92 10.11 -20.94
C SER A 19 -29.14 8.90 -20.01
N LEU A 20 -28.83 7.68 -20.48
CA LEU A 20 -28.93 6.45 -19.69
C LEU A 20 -27.90 6.34 -18.54
N HIS A 21 -26.88 7.19 -18.52
CA HIS A 21 -25.84 7.22 -17.48
C HIS A 21 -26.03 8.37 -16.48
N CYS A 22 -27.13 9.12 -16.59
CA CYS A 22 -27.43 10.26 -15.74
C CYS A 22 -28.71 9.97 -14.94
N GLU A 23 -28.61 9.76 -13.63
CA GLU A 23 -29.79 9.67 -12.76
C GLU A 23 -30.35 11.07 -12.48
N THR A 24 -31.52 11.39 -13.03
CA THR A 24 -32.25 12.62 -12.73
C THR A 24 -33.34 12.32 -11.70
N ASN A 25 -33.06 12.50 -10.41
CA ASN A 25 -34.09 12.51 -9.38
C ASN A 25 -34.46 13.97 -9.08
N LEU A 26 -35.56 14.46 -9.64
CA LEU A 26 -36.32 15.59 -9.11
C LEU A 26 -37.81 15.47 -9.51
N ASP A 27 -38.63 15.49 -8.45
CA ASP A 27 -40.05 15.80 -8.32
C ASP A 27 -41.13 14.76 -8.65
N GLY A 28 -41.95 14.51 -7.62
CA GLY A 28 -42.98 13.48 -7.58
C GLY A 28 -44.39 13.94 -7.95
N SER A 29 -45.22 12.97 -8.32
CA SER A 29 -46.67 12.94 -8.16
C SER A 29 -47.19 11.53 -8.52
N CYS A 30 -48.13 11.05 -7.70
CA CYS A 30 -48.65 9.71 -7.48
C CYS A 30 -49.24 8.91 -8.68
N SER A 31 -49.00 7.59 -8.73
CA SER A 31 -50.04 6.53 -8.57
C SER A 31 -49.46 5.08 -8.63
N SER A 32 -49.67 4.35 -7.52
CA SER A 32 -49.78 2.88 -7.34
C SER A 32 -48.79 1.92 -8.03
N SER A 33 -47.88 1.29 -7.27
CA SER A 33 -48.02 -0.09 -6.76
C SER A 33 -46.69 -0.67 -6.23
N SER A 34 -46.70 -1.12 -4.96
CA SER A 34 -45.75 -2.01 -4.26
C SER A 34 -44.35 -1.48 -3.85
N PRO A 35 -43.92 -1.62 -2.58
CA PRO A 35 -42.61 -1.15 -2.11
C PRO A 35 -41.54 -2.25 -2.15
N PRO A 36 -40.27 -1.91 -2.43
CA PRO A 36 -39.13 -2.59 -1.84
C PRO A 36 -38.39 -1.70 -0.82
N LEU A 37 -37.79 -2.38 0.15
CA LEU A 37 -37.23 -1.91 1.42
C LEU A 37 -36.16 -0.80 1.31
N PRO A 38 -36.02 0.07 2.33
CA PRO A 38 -35.06 1.16 2.30
C PRO A 38 -33.60 0.67 2.49
N VAL A 39 -32.75 1.14 1.59
CA VAL A 39 -31.29 1.06 1.64
C VAL A 39 -30.78 1.87 2.83
N LEU A 40 -29.84 1.29 3.59
CA LEU A 40 -29.17 1.87 4.76
C LEU A 40 -28.40 3.14 4.37
N GLY A 41 -29.02 4.29 4.59
CA GLY A 41 -28.38 5.60 4.51
C GLY A 41 -27.52 5.89 5.75
N LEU A 42 -26.46 6.67 5.54
CA LEU A 42 -25.40 7.06 6.49
C LEU A 42 -25.87 7.98 7.65
N GLY A 43 -27.05 7.74 8.22
CA GLY A 43 -27.69 8.57 9.24
C GLY A 43 -27.24 8.35 10.69
N GLY A 44 -26.01 7.86 10.91
CA GLY A 44 -25.55 7.39 12.24
C GLY A 44 -24.29 8.03 12.81
N LEU A 45 -23.69 9.04 12.16
CA LEU A 45 -22.50 9.70 12.70
C LEU A 45 -22.89 10.83 13.66
N ARG A 46 -22.93 10.50 14.94
CA ARG A 46 -22.97 11.44 16.06
C ARG A 46 -21.55 11.63 16.58
N ILE A 47 -21.01 12.85 16.45
CA ILE A 47 -19.79 13.28 17.12
C ILE A 47 -20.19 13.60 18.56
N SER A 48 -19.84 12.72 19.48
CA SER A 48 -19.91 13.01 20.91
C SER A 48 -18.53 13.46 21.37
N SER A 49 -18.37 14.78 21.44
CA SER A 49 -17.41 15.40 22.35
C SER A 49 -18.06 15.39 23.73
N ASP A 50 -17.42 14.79 24.73
CA ASP A 50 -17.48 15.27 26.10
C ASP A 50 -16.32 14.69 26.91
N SER A 51 -15.56 15.61 27.49
CA SER A 51 -14.60 15.36 28.57
C SER A 51 -15.35 15.43 29.89
N SER A 52 -15.25 14.41 30.74
CA SER A 52 -15.06 14.57 32.19
C SER A 52 -14.99 13.21 32.88
N SER A 53 -14.22 13.20 33.96
CA SER A 53 -13.95 12.14 34.90
C SER A 53 -15.21 11.58 35.54
N ASP A 54 -15.22 10.30 35.91
CA ASP A 54 -15.10 9.92 37.32
C ASP A 54 -14.96 8.39 37.49
N ILE A 55 -14.17 8.09 38.52
CA ILE A 55 -13.78 6.82 39.10
C ILE A 55 -14.97 6.35 39.95
N GLU A 56 -15.39 5.10 39.83
CA GLU A 56 -15.70 4.26 41.00
C GLU A 56 -15.81 2.78 40.62
N SER A 57 -15.17 1.97 41.46
CA SER A 57 -15.13 0.52 41.51
C SER A 57 -16.44 -0.06 42.00
N ASP A 58 -16.83 -1.24 41.53
CA ASP A 58 -17.27 -2.31 42.44
C ASP A 58 -17.25 -3.70 41.77
N LEU A 59 -16.71 -4.65 42.53
CA LEU A 59 -16.67 -6.09 42.29
C LEU A 59 -17.94 -6.70 42.88
N ASP A 60 -18.63 -7.59 42.15
CA ASP A 60 -18.98 -8.93 42.66
C ASP A 60 -19.68 -9.85 41.63
N ARG A 61 -19.34 -11.14 41.80
CA ARG A 61 -19.74 -12.41 41.15
C ARG A 61 -21.26 -12.66 41.11
N ASP A 62 -21.85 -13.47 40.21
CA ASP A 62 -21.65 -14.93 40.04
C ASP A 62 -22.27 -15.50 38.72
N PRO A 63 -21.98 -16.77 38.34
CA PRO A 63 -22.24 -17.34 37.01
C PRO A 63 -23.48 -18.26 36.94
N ASN A 64 -24.24 -18.19 35.84
CA ASN A 64 -24.94 -19.29 35.15
C ASN A 64 -26.03 -18.76 34.21
N SER A 65 -25.85 -18.91 32.90
CA SER A 65 -26.92 -19.36 32.00
C SER A 65 -26.35 -19.70 30.63
N ALA A 66 -26.47 -20.98 30.28
CA ALA A 66 -26.29 -21.48 28.93
C ALA A 66 -27.53 -21.10 28.09
N THR A 67 -27.30 -20.51 26.93
CA THR A 67 -28.20 -20.65 25.77
C THR A 67 -27.34 -20.70 24.51
N ASP A 68 -27.44 -21.83 23.81
CA ASP A 68 -26.86 -22.11 22.50
C ASP A 68 -27.35 -21.16 21.42
N SER A 69 -26.56 -21.12 20.34
CA SER A 69 -26.85 -20.62 18.98
C SER A 69 -26.48 -19.15 18.75
N ASP A 70 -25.32 -18.93 18.11
CA ASP A 70 -25.35 -18.71 16.65
C ASP A 70 -23.98 -18.97 16.03
N GLY A 71 -23.98 -19.54 14.83
CA GLY A 71 -22.78 -19.90 14.11
C GLY A 71 -22.04 -18.66 13.63
N SER A 72 -20.78 -18.52 14.04
CA SER A 72 -19.82 -17.72 13.29
C SER A 72 -18.86 -18.67 12.56
N PRO A 73 -19.07 -18.95 11.27
CA PRO A 73 -18.04 -19.58 10.48
C PRO A 73 -16.97 -18.53 10.17
N LEU A 74 -15.72 -19.01 10.17
CA LEU A 74 -14.50 -18.34 9.70
C LEU A 74 -13.77 -17.50 10.76
N SER A 75 -13.01 -18.23 11.60
CA SER A 75 -11.62 -17.85 11.87
C SER A 75 -11.02 -17.35 10.56
N ASN A 76 -10.83 -16.03 10.47
CA ASN A 76 -10.12 -15.41 9.37
C ASN A 76 -8.66 -15.86 9.53
N SER A 77 -8.33 -17.06 9.04
CA SER A 77 -6.99 -17.63 9.06
C SER A 77 -6.13 -16.76 8.17
N GLN A 78 -5.67 -15.64 8.73
CA GLN A 78 -4.55 -14.88 8.21
C GLN A 78 -3.45 -15.91 7.95
N PRO A 79 -2.90 -15.99 6.73
CA PRO A 79 -1.80 -16.89 6.46
C PRO A 79 -0.71 -16.59 7.49
N SER A 80 -0.16 -17.64 8.11
CA SER A 80 0.96 -17.52 9.01
C SER A 80 2.11 -16.83 8.26
N PHE A 81 2.47 -15.63 8.70
CA PHE A 81 3.63 -14.90 8.19
C PHE A 81 4.91 -15.70 8.51
N PRO A 82 5.99 -15.52 7.74
CA PRO A 82 6.21 -14.54 6.67
C PRO A 82 5.67 -14.96 5.29
N VAL A 83 5.44 -13.98 4.40
CA VAL A 83 4.94 -14.24 3.04
C VAL A 83 6.10 -14.44 2.07
N GLU A 84 6.09 -15.55 1.33
CA GLU A 84 7.08 -15.82 0.28
C GLU A 84 6.77 -15.00 -0.99
N ILE A 85 7.65 -14.03 -1.31
CA ILE A 85 7.51 -13.14 -2.47
C ILE A 85 8.13 -13.77 -3.71
N LEU A 86 9.29 -14.38 -3.59
CA LEU A 86 9.95 -15.21 -4.58
C LEU A 86 10.59 -16.41 -3.87
N PRO A 87 11.00 -17.46 -4.60
CA PRO A 87 11.81 -18.52 -4.02
C PRO A 87 12.97 -17.94 -3.20
N PHE A 88 13.01 -18.33 -1.93
CA PHE A 88 13.98 -17.92 -0.91
C PHE A 88 13.90 -16.44 -0.47
N LEU A 89 12.88 -15.68 -0.85
CA LEU A 89 12.67 -14.30 -0.41
C LEU A 89 11.35 -14.16 0.33
N TYR A 90 11.44 -13.89 1.63
CA TYR A 90 10.31 -13.78 2.54
C TYR A 90 10.16 -12.34 3.05
N LEU A 91 8.91 -11.88 3.12
CA LEU A 91 8.53 -10.56 3.63
C LEU A 91 7.74 -10.73 4.93
N GLY A 92 8.19 -10.06 6.00
CA GLY A 92 7.57 -10.19 7.31
C GLY A 92 7.64 -8.94 8.19
N CYS A 93 7.25 -9.15 9.44
CA CYS A 93 7.19 -8.20 10.53
C CYS A 93 8.16 -8.59 11.67
N ALA A 94 8.15 -7.82 12.75
CA ALA A 94 9.03 -8.08 13.89
C ALA A 94 8.80 -9.46 14.53
N LYS A 95 7.54 -9.91 14.62
CA LYS A 95 7.20 -11.21 15.22
C LYS A 95 7.87 -12.36 14.47
N ASP A 96 7.87 -12.29 13.14
CA ASP A 96 8.47 -13.31 12.27
C ASP A 96 9.99 -13.39 12.48
N SER A 97 10.65 -12.24 12.64
CA SER A 97 12.10 -12.17 12.90
C SER A 97 12.55 -12.74 14.25
N THR A 98 11.62 -12.91 15.18
CA THR A 98 11.87 -13.44 16.53
C THR A 98 11.37 -14.87 16.73
N ASN A 99 10.76 -15.47 15.72
CA ASN A 99 10.18 -16.82 15.80
C ASN A 99 11.15 -17.84 15.18
N LEU A 100 11.91 -18.54 16.03
CA LEU A 100 12.92 -19.50 15.58
C LEU A 100 12.31 -20.65 14.75
N ASP A 101 11.16 -21.19 15.19
CA ASP A 101 10.48 -22.30 14.52
C ASP A 101 10.13 -21.93 13.08
N VAL A 102 9.59 -20.73 12.87
CA VAL A 102 9.26 -20.19 11.54
C VAL A 102 10.52 -19.97 10.71
N LEU A 103 11.58 -19.41 11.29
CA LEU A 103 12.84 -19.20 10.57
C LEU A 103 13.45 -20.53 10.10
N GLU A 104 13.39 -21.58 10.93
CA GLU A 104 13.88 -22.92 10.58
C GLU A 104 12.98 -23.61 9.53
N GLU A 105 11.66 -23.56 9.71
CA GLU A 105 10.67 -24.14 8.80
C GLU A 105 10.86 -23.65 7.36
N PHE A 106 11.07 -22.35 7.17
CA PHE A 106 11.28 -21.73 5.86
C PHE A 106 12.75 -21.70 5.42
N GLY A 107 13.66 -22.36 6.14
CA GLY A 107 15.09 -22.40 5.80
C GLY A 107 15.74 -21.01 5.73
N ILE A 108 15.26 -20.06 6.54
CA ILE A 108 15.77 -18.70 6.59
C ILE A 108 17.08 -18.71 7.37
N LYS A 109 18.15 -18.20 6.73
CA LYS A 109 19.47 -18.01 7.36
C LYS A 109 19.98 -16.58 7.24
N TYR A 110 19.29 -15.75 6.46
CA TYR A 110 19.59 -14.34 6.27
C TYR A 110 18.43 -13.49 6.76
N ILE A 111 18.71 -12.46 7.56
CA ILE A 111 17.68 -11.57 8.10
C ILE A 111 18.09 -10.12 7.85
N LEU A 112 17.28 -9.42 7.05
CA LEU A 112 17.43 -8.01 6.75
C LEU A 112 16.45 -7.20 7.61
N ASN A 113 16.98 -6.58 8.67
CA ASN A 113 16.24 -5.77 9.63
C ASN A 113 16.20 -4.30 9.19
N VAL A 114 15.07 -3.84 8.66
CA VAL A 114 14.90 -2.46 8.20
C VAL A 114 14.30 -1.59 9.31
N THR A 115 14.92 -1.59 10.49
CA THR A 115 14.53 -0.76 11.62
C THR A 115 15.74 -0.25 12.41
N PRO A 116 15.64 0.93 13.07
CA PRO A 116 16.73 1.45 13.88
C PRO A 116 16.79 0.83 15.28
N ASN A 117 15.64 0.36 15.79
CA ASN A 117 15.48 0.09 17.23
C ASN A 117 15.13 -1.36 17.56
N LEU A 118 14.85 -2.24 16.58
CA LEU A 118 14.62 -3.65 16.88
C LEU A 118 15.96 -4.40 16.92
N PRO A 119 16.17 -5.25 17.93
CA PRO A 119 17.39 -6.03 18.05
C PRO A 119 17.42 -7.19 17.04
N ASN A 120 18.63 -7.59 16.65
CA ASN A 120 18.86 -8.82 15.91
C ASN A 120 18.97 -9.99 16.90
N LEU A 121 17.85 -10.65 17.20
CA LEU A 121 17.74 -11.57 18.33
C LEU A 121 18.74 -12.75 18.28
N PHE A 122 18.98 -13.30 17.10
CA PHE A 122 19.79 -14.51 16.92
C PHE A 122 21.18 -14.26 16.34
N GLU A 123 21.65 -13.01 16.29
CA GLU A 123 22.94 -12.66 15.67
C GLU A 123 24.14 -13.35 16.36
N ASN A 124 24.08 -13.50 17.67
CA ASN A 124 25.15 -14.14 18.46
C ASN A 124 25.09 -15.68 18.43
N ALA A 125 24.03 -16.28 17.89
CA ALA A 125 23.91 -17.74 17.81
C ALA A 125 24.77 -18.34 16.69
N GLY A 126 25.27 -17.51 15.75
CA GLY A 126 26.14 -17.94 14.65
C GLY A 126 25.43 -18.65 13.49
N GLU A 127 24.13 -18.93 13.61
CA GLU A 127 23.33 -19.61 12.58
C GLU A 127 22.68 -18.67 11.57
N PHE A 128 22.56 -17.39 11.91
CA PHE A 128 21.89 -16.38 11.10
C PHE A 128 22.87 -15.27 10.73
N LYS A 129 22.88 -14.90 9.46
CA LYS A 129 23.54 -13.68 8.99
C LYS A 129 22.54 -12.53 9.04
N TYR A 130 22.88 -11.48 9.77
CA TYR A 130 22.07 -10.27 9.83
C TYR A 130 22.66 -9.14 8.99
N LYS A 131 21.78 -8.27 8.51
CA LYS A 131 22.11 -6.90 8.11
C LYS A 131 21.02 -5.99 8.65
N GLN A 132 21.41 -4.90 9.30
CA GLN A 132 20.48 -3.89 9.80
C GLN A 132 20.59 -2.61 8.97
N ILE A 133 19.44 -2.11 8.51
CA ILE A 133 19.28 -0.81 7.87
C ILE A 133 18.48 0.08 8.83
N PRO A 134 19.13 1.00 9.56
CA PRO A 134 18.54 1.71 10.68
C PRO A 134 17.63 2.88 10.24
N ILE A 135 16.54 2.57 9.52
CA ILE A 135 15.58 3.56 9.00
C ILE A 135 14.24 3.51 9.74
N SER A 136 13.80 4.67 10.23
CA SER A 136 12.46 4.84 10.80
C SER A 136 11.39 4.91 9.70
N ASP A 137 10.13 4.61 10.02
CA ASP A 137 9.05 4.71 9.05
C ASP A 137 8.50 6.13 9.02
N HIS A 138 9.28 7.06 8.46
CA HIS A 138 8.98 8.48 8.55
C HIS A 138 9.30 9.20 7.24
N TRP A 139 8.56 10.28 6.98
CA TRP A 139 8.65 11.03 5.72
C TRP A 139 10.01 11.68 5.48
N SER A 140 10.79 11.94 6.53
CA SER A 140 12.11 12.58 6.43
C SER A 140 13.25 11.60 6.12
N GLN A 141 12.97 10.30 6.03
CA GLN A 141 14.00 9.26 5.91
C GLN A 141 14.33 8.99 4.44
N ASN A 142 15.62 8.83 4.15
CA ASN A 142 16.11 8.37 2.86
C ASN A 142 16.44 6.87 2.95
N LEU A 143 15.53 6.03 2.45
CA LEU A 143 15.70 4.57 2.39
C LEU A 143 16.37 4.15 1.08
N SER A 144 16.20 4.88 -0.03
CA SER A 144 16.75 4.51 -1.33
C SER A 144 18.27 4.46 -1.38
N GLN A 145 18.96 5.25 -0.56
CA GLN A 145 20.42 5.18 -0.43
C GLN A 145 20.91 3.77 0.00
N PHE A 146 20.06 2.96 0.64
CA PHE A 146 20.37 1.63 1.10
C PHE A 146 19.91 0.52 0.15
N PHE A 147 19.24 0.84 -0.96
CA PHE A 147 18.80 -0.18 -1.92
C PHE A 147 19.95 -1.04 -2.46
N PRO A 148 21.12 -0.50 -2.87
CA PRO A 148 22.20 -1.32 -3.38
C PRO A 148 22.69 -2.38 -2.38
N GLU A 149 22.84 -2.00 -1.10
CA GLU A 149 23.30 -2.95 -0.08
C GLU A 149 22.22 -3.97 0.32
N ALA A 150 20.95 -3.56 0.35
CA ALA A 150 19.84 -4.45 0.64
C ALA A 150 19.69 -5.51 -0.46
N ILE A 151 19.77 -5.07 -1.71
CA ILE A 151 19.64 -5.92 -2.90
C ILE A 151 20.81 -6.90 -2.96
N SER A 152 22.03 -6.44 -2.71
CA SER A 152 23.20 -7.32 -2.64
C SER A 152 23.08 -8.37 -1.54
N PHE A 153 22.56 -8.01 -0.36
CA PHE A 153 22.35 -8.94 0.74
C PHE A 153 21.28 -10.00 0.42
N ILE A 154 20.17 -9.60 -0.22
CA ILE A 154 19.13 -10.52 -0.68
C ILE A 154 19.69 -11.47 -1.76
N ASP A 155 20.44 -10.94 -2.73
CA ASP A 155 21.05 -11.77 -3.78
C ASP A 155 22.08 -12.75 -3.24
N GLU A 156 22.85 -12.38 -2.22
CA GLU A 156 23.78 -13.30 -1.55
C GLU A 156 23.05 -14.51 -0.95
N ALA A 157 21.95 -14.28 -0.24
CA ALA A 157 21.15 -15.35 0.37
C ALA A 157 20.56 -16.27 -0.69
N ARG A 158 19.88 -15.68 -1.68
CA ARG A 158 19.20 -16.42 -2.76
C ARG A 158 20.19 -17.17 -3.64
N GLY A 159 21.37 -16.61 -3.89
CA GLY A 159 22.44 -17.28 -4.65
C GLY A 159 23.01 -18.51 -3.94
N LYS A 160 22.83 -18.63 -2.62
CA LYS A 160 23.19 -19.81 -1.81
C LYS A 160 22.01 -20.76 -1.57
N ASN A 161 20.85 -20.50 -2.19
CA ASN A 161 19.59 -21.20 -1.91
C ASN A 161 19.22 -21.18 -0.42
N CYS A 162 19.55 -20.09 0.28
CA CYS A 162 19.15 -19.85 1.66
C CYS A 162 18.01 -18.84 1.69
N GLY A 163 17.01 -19.07 2.54
CA GLY A 163 15.94 -18.11 2.76
C GLY A 163 16.48 -16.79 3.35
N VAL A 164 15.97 -15.66 2.83
CA VAL A 164 16.15 -14.34 3.42
C VAL A 164 14.81 -13.76 3.85
N LEU A 165 14.73 -13.32 5.11
CA LEU A 165 13.63 -12.56 5.65
C LEU A 165 13.95 -11.07 5.60
N VAL A 166 13.17 -10.31 4.83
CA VAL A 166 13.17 -8.84 4.88
C VAL A 166 12.04 -8.40 5.80
N HIS A 167 12.37 -7.79 6.93
CA HIS A 167 11.36 -7.38 7.91
C HIS A 167 11.54 -5.94 8.37
N CYS A 168 10.45 -5.39 8.87
CA CYS A 168 10.45 -4.17 9.67
C CYS A 168 9.55 -4.40 10.90
N LEU A 169 9.01 -3.34 11.51
CA LEU A 169 8.11 -3.51 12.66
C LEU A 169 6.81 -4.24 12.28
N ALA A 170 6.03 -3.66 11.35
CA ALA A 170 4.71 -4.16 10.97
C ALA A 170 4.69 -4.99 9.68
N GLY A 171 5.79 -4.97 8.91
CA GLY A 171 5.84 -5.62 7.60
C GLY A 171 4.99 -4.92 6.53
N ILE A 172 4.70 -3.62 6.67
CA ILE A 172 3.74 -2.89 5.81
C ILE A 172 4.42 -1.85 4.91
N SER A 173 5.47 -1.18 5.40
CA SER A 173 6.08 -0.03 4.72
C SER A 173 7.56 -0.27 4.39
N ARG A 174 8.50 -0.07 5.32
CA ARG A 174 9.95 -0.17 5.08
C ARG A 174 10.42 -1.46 4.39
N SER A 175 10.06 -2.62 4.94
CA SER A 175 10.45 -3.92 4.35
C SER A 175 9.78 -4.16 2.99
N VAL A 176 8.56 -3.67 2.80
CA VAL A 176 7.87 -3.68 1.50
C VAL A 176 8.64 -2.84 0.50
N THR A 177 9.02 -1.61 0.85
CA THR A 177 9.79 -0.72 -0.03
C THR A 177 11.07 -1.38 -0.51
N VAL A 178 11.85 -1.98 0.40
CA VAL A 178 13.07 -2.70 0.03
C VAL A 178 12.76 -3.90 -0.89
N THR A 179 11.69 -4.64 -0.60
CA THR A 179 11.27 -5.79 -1.42
C THR A 179 10.85 -5.37 -2.82
N VAL A 180 10.09 -4.28 -2.96
CA VAL A 180 9.68 -3.72 -4.26
C VAL A 180 10.90 -3.26 -5.05
N ALA A 181 11.83 -2.51 -4.43
CA ALA A 181 13.09 -2.10 -5.06
C ALA A 181 13.89 -3.31 -5.55
N TYR A 182 13.95 -4.38 -4.76
CA TYR A 182 14.59 -5.63 -5.17
C TYR A 182 13.94 -6.24 -6.41
N LEU A 183 12.62 -6.34 -6.45
CA LEU A 183 11.91 -6.88 -7.62
C LEU A 183 12.12 -6.01 -8.87
N MET A 184 12.07 -4.70 -8.74
CA MET A 184 12.33 -3.76 -9.85
C MET A 184 13.70 -4.02 -10.46
N GLN A 185 14.76 -4.08 -9.65
CA GLN A 185 16.11 -4.30 -10.15
C GLN A 185 16.34 -5.73 -10.63
N LYS A 186 15.84 -6.74 -9.91
CA LYS A 186 16.14 -8.15 -10.20
C LYS A 186 15.38 -8.69 -11.40
N LEU A 187 14.15 -8.21 -11.61
CA LEU A 187 13.24 -8.70 -12.64
C LEU A 187 12.99 -7.66 -13.75
N ASN A 188 13.68 -6.52 -13.72
CA ASN A 188 13.50 -5.42 -14.67
C ASN A 188 12.04 -4.95 -14.76
N LEU A 189 11.37 -4.84 -13.60
CA LEU A 189 9.96 -4.47 -13.49
C LEU A 189 9.78 -2.99 -13.20
N SER A 190 8.74 -2.40 -13.78
CA SER A 190 8.28 -1.07 -13.38
C SER A 190 7.96 -1.04 -11.88
N MET A 191 7.94 0.14 -11.28
CA MET A 191 7.59 0.32 -9.87
C MET A 191 6.19 -0.25 -9.60
N ASN A 192 5.23 0.03 -10.48
CA ASN A 192 3.86 -0.45 -10.37
C ASN A 192 3.76 -1.97 -10.47
N ASP A 193 4.40 -2.59 -11.47
CA ASP A 193 4.36 -4.05 -11.63
C ASP A 193 5.00 -4.76 -10.43
N ALA A 194 6.14 -4.25 -9.95
CA ALA A 194 6.81 -4.79 -8.77
C ALA A 194 5.94 -4.63 -7.51
N TYR A 195 5.29 -3.48 -7.33
CA TYR A 195 4.37 -3.24 -6.23
C TYR A 195 3.17 -4.19 -6.26
N ASP A 196 2.57 -4.39 -7.44
CA ASP A 196 1.40 -5.24 -7.63
C ASP A 196 1.70 -6.71 -7.34
N ILE A 197 2.88 -7.21 -7.73
CA ILE A 197 3.33 -8.56 -7.34
C ILE A 197 3.34 -8.74 -5.81
N VAL A 198 3.87 -7.75 -5.08
CA VAL A 198 3.89 -7.81 -3.61
C VAL A 198 2.46 -7.67 -3.06
N LYS A 199 1.63 -6.79 -3.63
CA LYS A 199 0.24 -6.55 -3.20
C LYS A 199 -0.63 -7.79 -3.36
N MET A 200 -0.48 -8.53 -4.46
CA MET A 200 -1.20 -9.77 -4.73
C MET A 200 -0.90 -10.84 -3.69
N LYS A 201 0.35 -10.90 -3.20
CA LYS A 201 0.77 -11.85 -2.16
C LYS A 201 0.48 -11.36 -0.74
N LYS A 202 0.47 -10.05 -0.53
CA LYS A 202 0.25 -9.40 0.77
C LYS A 202 -0.62 -8.16 0.60
N SER A 203 -1.93 -8.34 0.80
CA SER A 203 -2.94 -7.31 0.53
C SER A 203 -2.85 -6.08 1.44
N ASN A 204 -2.21 -6.17 2.61
CA ASN A 204 -2.11 -5.05 3.56
C ASN A 204 -0.83 -4.20 3.42
N ILE A 205 -0.06 -4.35 2.33
CA ILE A 205 1.09 -3.45 2.11
C ILE A 205 0.63 -1.99 1.90
N SER A 206 1.43 -1.07 2.45
CA SER A 206 1.24 0.38 2.36
C SER A 206 2.55 1.09 2.72
N PRO A 207 3.53 1.16 1.80
CA PRO A 207 4.68 2.05 1.93
C PRO A 207 4.22 3.47 2.19
N ASN A 208 4.92 4.19 3.07
CA ASN A 208 4.65 5.62 3.24
C ASN A 208 4.92 6.37 1.93
N PHE A 209 4.27 7.52 1.77
CA PHE A 209 4.28 8.27 0.50
C PHE A 209 5.67 8.74 0.08
N ASN A 210 6.55 9.05 1.03
CA ASN A 210 7.94 9.42 0.77
C ASN A 210 8.73 8.22 0.19
N PHE A 211 8.56 7.03 0.75
CA PHE A 211 9.17 5.81 0.19
C PHE A 211 8.61 5.44 -1.17
N MET A 212 7.33 5.73 -1.43
CA MET A 212 6.76 5.57 -2.78
C MET A 212 7.45 6.51 -3.78
N GLY A 213 7.68 7.77 -3.41
CA GLY A 213 8.44 8.72 -4.22
C GLY A 213 9.88 8.24 -4.49
N GLN A 214 10.55 7.69 -3.48
CA GLN A 214 11.88 7.12 -3.62
C GLN A 214 11.94 5.90 -4.55
N LEU A 215 10.89 5.08 -4.60
CA LEU A 215 10.78 3.97 -5.56
C LEU A 215 10.61 4.50 -6.99
N LEU A 216 9.80 5.53 -7.20
CA LEU A 216 9.65 6.17 -8.52
C LEU A 216 10.96 6.80 -9.00
N ASP A 217 11.71 7.44 -8.11
CA ASP A 217 13.04 7.94 -8.46
C ASP A 217 14.01 6.80 -8.77
N PHE A 218 13.96 5.70 -8.02
CA PHE A 218 14.77 4.51 -8.29
C PHE A 218 14.44 3.87 -9.65
N GLU A 219 13.15 3.77 -10.02
CA GLU A 219 12.71 3.31 -11.34
C GLU A 219 13.40 4.11 -12.47
N ARG A 220 13.44 5.44 -12.32
CA ARG A 220 14.12 6.34 -13.26
C ARG A 220 15.63 6.04 -13.34
N THR A 221 16.28 5.76 -12.21
CA THR A 221 17.72 5.40 -12.21
C THR A 221 18.00 4.07 -12.88
N LEU A 222 17.05 3.13 -12.86
CA LEU A 222 17.15 1.84 -13.55
C LEU A 222 16.85 1.95 -15.06
N GLY A 223 16.38 3.10 -15.54
CA GLY A 223 15.98 3.30 -16.94
C GLY A 223 14.72 2.51 -17.32
N LEU A 224 13.88 2.16 -16.34
CA LEU A 224 12.63 1.44 -16.57
C LEU A 224 11.54 2.49 -16.86
N SER A 225 10.76 2.25 -17.92
CA SER A 225 9.62 3.09 -18.29
C SER A 225 8.35 2.26 -18.28
N SER A 226 7.32 2.74 -17.59
CA SER A 226 5.99 2.12 -17.67
C SER A 226 5.43 2.29 -19.10
N PRO A 227 4.69 1.31 -19.66
CA PRO A 227 4.10 1.43 -21.00
C PRO A 227 3.14 2.62 -21.17
N CYS A 228 2.59 3.13 -20.06
CA CYS A 228 1.77 4.34 -20.01
C CYS A 228 2.59 5.64 -20.03
N ASP A 229 3.92 5.56 -19.87
CA ASP A 229 4.86 6.67 -19.97
C ASP A 229 5.25 6.89 -21.44
N ASN A 230 4.23 6.96 -22.31
CA ASN A 230 4.38 7.56 -23.63
C ASN A 230 4.63 9.06 -23.39
N ARG A 231 5.88 9.41 -23.08
CA ARG A 231 6.37 10.76 -23.26
C ARG A 231 6.26 11.06 -24.75
N VAL A 232 5.14 11.63 -25.14
CA VAL A 232 5.01 12.34 -26.40
C VAL A 232 6.23 13.27 -26.46
N PRO A 233 7.10 13.17 -27.49
CA PRO A 233 8.20 14.11 -27.65
C PRO A 233 7.60 15.50 -27.58
N ALA A 234 8.10 16.38 -26.70
CA ALA A 234 7.50 17.67 -26.36
C ALA A 234 6.78 18.32 -27.56
N GLN A 235 5.49 18.02 -27.71
CA GLN A 235 4.68 18.63 -28.74
C GLN A 235 4.36 20.01 -28.19
N GLN A 236 4.74 21.03 -28.95
CA GLN A 236 4.42 22.42 -28.64
C GLN A 236 2.92 22.50 -28.32
N LEU A 237 2.60 22.83 -27.08
CA LEU A 237 1.22 22.96 -26.64
C LEU A 237 0.74 24.34 -27.09
N TYR A 238 -0.39 24.35 -27.79
CA TYR A 238 -1.06 25.57 -28.21
C TYR A 238 -2.44 25.62 -27.56
N PHE A 239 -2.91 26.82 -27.26
CA PHE A 239 -4.29 27.02 -26.80
C PHE A 239 -5.02 28.02 -27.72
N THR A 240 -6.30 27.78 -27.93
CA THR A 240 -7.21 28.65 -28.67
C THR A 240 -8.28 29.20 -27.74
N THR A 241 -8.54 30.50 -27.81
CA THR A 241 -9.59 31.13 -27.02
C THR A 241 -10.96 30.96 -27.67
N PRO A 242 -12.06 30.84 -26.91
CA PRO A 242 -13.40 30.61 -27.47
C PRO A 242 -13.94 31.74 -28.35
N SER A 243 -13.35 32.94 -28.27
CA SER A 243 -13.87 34.15 -28.91
C SER A 243 -13.06 34.63 -30.12
N ASN A 244 -11.94 33.98 -30.45
CA ASN A 244 -11.18 34.23 -31.68
C ASN A 244 -10.30 33.02 -32.01
N GLN A 245 -10.29 32.59 -33.28
CA GLN A 245 -9.50 31.46 -33.82
C GLN A 245 -7.97 31.67 -33.79
N ASN A 246 -7.46 32.61 -32.99
CA ASN A 246 -6.04 32.81 -32.83
C ASN A 246 -5.44 31.70 -31.96
N VAL A 247 -4.37 31.08 -32.45
CA VAL A 247 -3.61 30.02 -31.80
C VAL A 247 -2.43 30.66 -31.07
N TYR A 248 -2.34 30.46 -29.76
CA TYR A 248 -1.24 30.98 -28.94
C TYR A 248 -0.36 29.84 -28.44
N GLN A 249 0.96 29.99 -28.60
CA GLN A 249 1.94 29.03 -28.10
C GLN A 249 2.12 29.19 -26.60
N VAL A 250 2.07 28.08 -25.87
CA VAL A 250 2.30 28.06 -24.42
C VAL A 250 3.80 27.90 -24.19
N ASP A 251 4.50 29.00 -23.92
CA ASP A 251 5.91 28.93 -23.53
C ASP A 251 6.04 28.29 -22.15
N SER A 252 6.90 27.27 -22.08
CA SER A 252 7.23 26.61 -20.83
C SER A 252 8.00 27.59 -19.96
N LEU A 253 7.43 28.02 -18.83
CA LEU A 253 8.13 28.82 -17.84
C LEU A 253 9.40 28.06 -17.41
N GLN A 254 10.56 28.56 -17.81
CA GLN A 254 11.82 28.18 -17.19
C GLN A 254 11.76 28.69 -15.75
N SER A 255 11.66 27.77 -14.79
CA SER A 255 11.88 28.08 -13.38
C SER A 255 13.32 28.54 -13.19
N THR A 256 13.49 29.80 -12.80
CA THR A 256 14.70 30.32 -12.14
C THR A 256 14.87 29.70 -10.77
#